data_AF-A0A226M853-F1
#
_entry.id   AF-A0A226M853-F1
#
_cell.length_a   1.000
_cell.length_b   1.000
_cell.length_c   1.000
_cell.angle_alpha   90.00
_cell.angle_beta   90.00
_cell.angle_gamma   90.00
#
_symmetry.space_group_name_H-M   'P 1'
#
loop_
_entity.id
_entity.type
_entity.pdbx_description
1 polymer ?
#
loop_
_entity_poly.entity_id
_entity_poly.type
_entity_poly.pdbx_seq_one_letter_code
_entity_poly.pdbx_strand_id
1 'polypeptide(L)'
;PDIWFDDVDPKDIEAAIGPEAAEVARRKLGLRTGQFKRSVEQVLVKEKSSDGLTRAVAMDCEMVGVGPSGEDSIVARVSIVNRFGKCVYDKYVKPTEEVTDYRTAVSGIRPEHLKKGEDFKTVQKEVADILNGRILVGHAVHNDLKVMWPQIGALSSK
;
A
#
# COMPACT_ATOMS: atom_id res chain seq x y z
N PRO A 1 -7.85 18.45 -2.32
CA PRO A 1 -6.50 18.43 -1.70
C PRO A 1 -6.25 17.01 -1.19
N ASP A 2 -5.54 16.23 -1.99
CA ASP A 2 -5.22 14.84 -1.69
C ASP A 2 -4.05 14.84 -0.70
N ILE A 3 -4.32 14.23 0.45
CA ILE A 3 -3.38 14.16 1.58
C ILE A 3 -2.48 12.97 1.29
N TRP A 4 -1.27 13.28 0.85
CA TRP A 4 -0.20 12.31 0.59
C TRP A 4 0.57 12.03 1.89
N PHE A 5 0.86 10.76 2.17
CA PHE A 5 1.49 10.28 3.41
C PHE A 5 2.97 9.87 3.21
N ASP A 6 3.79 10.71 2.56
CA ASP A 6 5.25 10.44 2.47
C ASP A 6 5.97 10.76 3.79
N ASP A 7 5.42 11.67 4.57
CA ASP A 7 5.89 12.03 5.89
C ASP A 7 4.77 11.78 6.88
N VAL A 8 4.45 10.51 7.14
CA VAL A 8 3.61 10.21 8.30
C VAL A 8 4.38 10.64 9.56
N ASP A 9 4.25 11.91 9.95
CA ASP A 9 4.80 12.41 11.19
C ASP A 9 4.13 11.58 12.30
N PRO A 10 4.88 11.07 13.27
CA PRO A 10 4.35 10.62 14.55
C PRO A 10 3.12 11.39 15.07
N LYS A 11 3.09 12.70 14.83
CA LYS A 11 2.00 13.61 15.19
C LYS A 11 0.74 13.45 14.33
N ASP A 12 0.87 13.10 13.06
CA ASP A 12 -0.28 12.87 12.16
C ASP A 12 -0.95 11.53 12.46
N ILE A 13 -0.14 10.52 12.83
CA ILE A 13 -0.68 9.28 13.41
C ILE A 13 -1.42 9.61 14.70
N GLU A 14 -0.80 10.34 15.63
CA GLU A 14 -1.44 10.79 16.87
C GLU A 14 -2.76 11.52 16.64
N ALA A 15 -2.83 12.40 15.64
CA ALA A 15 -4.06 13.09 15.25
C ALA A 15 -5.15 12.11 14.75
N ALA A 16 -4.76 11.04 14.04
CA ALA A 16 -5.67 10.02 13.54
C ALA A 16 -6.16 9.01 14.61
N ILE A 17 -5.32 8.64 15.59
CA ILE A 17 -5.72 7.80 16.75
C ILE A 17 -6.51 8.59 17.79
N GLY A 18 -6.37 9.91 17.79
CA GLY A 18 -6.91 10.82 18.79
C GLY A 18 -5.97 10.98 20.00
N PRO A 19 -5.92 12.18 20.59
CA PRO A 19 -4.95 12.54 21.64
C PRO A 19 -5.06 11.65 22.89
N GLU A 20 -6.27 11.21 23.27
CA GLU A 20 -6.46 10.28 24.39
C GLU A 20 -5.85 8.90 24.14
N ALA A 21 -6.03 8.33 22.95
CA ALA A 21 -5.50 7.00 22.63
C ALA A 21 -3.97 7.04 22.52
N ALA A 22 -3.42 8.13 21.97
CA ALA A 22 -1.99 8.36 21.89
C ALA A 22 -1.35 8.54 23.28
N GLU A 23 -1.98 9.28 24.19
CA GLU A 23 -1.51 9.45 25.57
C GLU A 23 -1.55 8.15 26.38
N VAL A 24 -2.64 7.37 26.25
CA VAL A 24 -2.74 6.03 26.86
C VAL A 24 -1.66 5.09 26.32
N ALA A 25 -1.38 5.13 25.01
CA ALA A 25 -0.33 4.32 24.40
C ALA A 25 1.06 4.70 24.92
N ARG A 26 1.40 6.00 24.98
CA ARG A 26 2.68 6.48 25.54
C ARG A 26 2.88 6.07 27.00
N ARG A 27 1.83 6.20 27.82
CA ARG A 27 1.88 5.93 29.25
C ARG A 27 2.00 4.44 29.58
N LYS A 28 1.35 3.57 28.79
CA LYS A 28 1.47 2.11 28.94
C LYS A 28 2.81 1.55 28.44
N LEU A 29 3.44 2.21 27.47
CA LEU A 29 4.62 1.68 26.78
C LEU A 29 5.96 2.28 27.24
N GLY A 30 5.98 3.38 28.00
CA GLY A 30 7.21 3.90 28.65
C GLY A 30 8.31 4.37 27.69
N LEU A 31 7.96 4.87 26.52
CA LEU A 31 8.87 5.05 25.37
C LEU A 31 9.69 6.36 25.41
N ARG A 32 10.96 6.31 24.99
CA ARG A 32 11.78 7.48 24.60
C ARG A 32 11.76 7.69 23.08
N THR A 33 12.10 8.90 22.63
CA THR A 33 12.23 9.28 21.21
C THR A 33 13.20 8.34 20.48
N GLY A 34 12.69 7.53 19.56
CA GLY A 34 13.43 6.49 18.83
C GLY A 34 12.77 5.11 18.82
N GLN A 35 11.90 4.79 19.80
CA GLN A 35 11.10 3.55 19.80
C GLN A 35 9.74 3.69 19.08
N PHE A 36 9.53 4.80 18.38
CA PHE A 36 8.23 5.20 17.85
C PHE A 36 7.72 4.31 16.71
N LYS A 37 8.61 3.82 15.83
CA LYS A 37 8.22 2.96 14.70
C LYS A 37 7.57 1.64 15.18
N ARG A 38 8.17 1.02 16.20
CA ARG A 38 7.65 -0.22 16.81
C ARG A 38 6.34 0.02 17.56
N SER A 39 6.16 1.21 18.16
CA SER A 39 4.91 1.56 18.84
C SER A 39 3.79 1.89 17.87
N VAL A 40 4.08 2.48 16.70
CA VAL A 40 3.07 2.74 15.66
C VAL A 40 2.56 1.43 15.07
N GLU A 41 3.45 0.50 14.73
CA GLU A 41 3.06 -0.84 14.30
C GLU A 41 2.17 -1.50 15.36
N GLN A 42 2.52 -1.44 16.65
CA GLN A 42 1.69 -1.97 17.73
C GLN A 42 0.31 -1.31 17.88
N VAL A 43 0.15 -0.06 17.43
CA VAL A 43 -1.11 0.67 17.51
C VAL A 43 -1.99 0.39 16.27
N LEU A 44 -1.39 0.36 15.09
CA LEU A 44 -2.10 0.11 13.83
C LEU A 44 -2.43 -1.38 13.66
N VAL A 45 -1.57 -2.26 14.17
CA VAL A 45 -1.70 -3.71 14.05
C VAL A 45 -2.28 -4.31 15.32
N LYS A 46 -3.41 -5.01 15.21
CA LYS A 46 -4.01 -5.70 16.36
C LYS A 46 -3.33 -7.05 16.57
N GLU A 47 -2.28 -7.09 17.39
CA GLU A 47 -1.42 -8.27 17.58
C GLU A 47 -2.14 -9.57 18.00
N LYS A 48 -3.24 -9.48 18.76
CA LYS A 48 -4.00 -10.66 19.22
C LYS A 48 -5.15 -11.07 18.28
N SER A 49 -5.13 -10.59 17.04
CA SER A 49 -6.18 -10.84 16.05
C SER A 49 -5.72 -11.82 14.98
N SER A 50 -6.63 -12.21 14.07
CA SER A 50 -6.31 -13.16 13.00
C SER A 50 -5.38 -12.54 11.96
N ASP A 51 -4.35 -13.29 11.57
CA ASP A 51 -3.44 -12.93 10.47
C ASP A 51 -4.03 -13.21 9.08
N GLY A 52 -5.20 -13.85 9.01
CA GLY A 52 -5.84 -14.23 7.75
C GLY A 52 -6.59 -13.11 7.05
N LEU A 53 -7.12 -13.44 5.87
CA LEU A 53 -7.99 -12.55 5.11
C LEU A 53 -9.31 -12.26 5.85
N THR A 54 -9.68 -10.99 5.91
CA THR A 54 -10.95 -10.52 6.49
C THR A 54 -11.97 -10.17 5.41
N ARG A 55 -13.23 -9.90 5.79
CA ARG A 55 -14.29 -9.47 4.86
C ARG A 55 -14.00 -8.15 4.14
N ALA A 56 -13.18 -7.30 4.75
CA ALA A 56 -12.68 -6.08 4.14
C ALA A 56 -11.15 -6.12 4.14
N VAL A 57 -10.53 -5.64 3.08
CA VAL A 57 -9.08 -5.51 2.93
C VAL A 57 -8.77 -4.13 2.39
N ALA A 58 -7.61 -3.59 2.74
CA ALA A 58 -7.11 -2.37 2.13
C ALA A 58 -5.94 -2.71 1.20
N MET A 59 -5.90 -2.06 0.04
CA MET A 59 -4.87 -2.26 -0.98
C MET A 59 -4.28 -0.92 -1.39
N ASP A 60 -3.00 -0.95 -1.69
CA ASP A 60 -2.26 0.19 -2.22
C ASP A 60 -1.19 -0.33 -3.20
N CYS A 61 -1.02 0.36 -4.32
CA CYS A 61 -0.04 0.04 -5.34
C CYS A 61 0.96 1.18 -5.47
N GLU A 62 2.24 0.84 -5.53
CA GLU A 62 3.27 1.77 -5.96
C GLU A 62 3.48 1.63 -7.45
N MET A 63 3.65 2.75 -8.15
CA MET A 63 3.81 2.78 -9.60
C MET A 63 5.15 3.41 -10.01
N VAL A 64 5.59 3.00 -11.20
CA VAL A 64 6.71 3.60 -11.92
C VAL A 64 6.23 4.12 -13.28
N GLY A 65 6.93 5.12 -13.79
CA GLY A 65 6.73 5.74 -15.09
C GLY A 65 7.35 4.93 -16.23
N VAL A 66 6.60 4.79 -17.31
CA VAL A 66 7.02 4.21 -18.59
C VAL A 66 6.65 5.14 -19.75
N GLY A 67 7.15 4.83 -20.94
CA GLY A 67 7.04 5.70 -22.11
C GLY A 67 8.17 6.74 -22.18
N PRO A 68 8.31 7.47 -23.30
CA PRO A 68 9.45 8.35 -23.57
C PRO A 68 9.74 9.39 -22.47
N SER A 69 8.73 9.81 -21.72
CA SER A 69 8.82 10.83 -20.68
C SER A 69 8.35 10.35 -19.30
N GLY A 70 8.10 9.04 -19.14
CA GLY A 70 7.55 8.48 -17.90
C GLY A 70 6.09 8.85 -17.65
N GLU A 71 5.35 9.19 -18.70
CA GLU A 71 3.98 9.70 -18.65
C GLU A 71 2.94 8.64 -18.25
N ASP A 72 3.18 7.39 -18.64
CA ASP A 72 2.29 6.27 -18.34
C ASP A 72 2.74 5.57 -17.07
N SER A 73 1.80 5.00 -16.32
CA SER A 73 2.08 4.38 -15.02
C SER A 73 1.80 2.88 -15.07
N ILE A 74 2.78 2.09 -14.64
CA ILE A 74 2.61 0.65 -14.41
C ILE A 74 2.92 0.29 -12.96
N VAL A 75 2.32 -0.79 -12.48
CA VAL A 75 2.54 -1.26 -11.10
C VAL A 75 3.96 -1.75 -10.89
N ALA A 76 4.52 -1.40 -9.73
CA ALA A 76 5.86 -1.80 -9.28
C ALA A 76 5.83 -2.52 -7.92
N ARG A 77 4.82 -2.27 -7.09
CA ARG A 77 4.56 -3.00 -5.84
C ARG A 77 3.08 -3.01 -5.55
N VAL A 78 2.59 -4.08 -4.93
CA VAL A 78 1.23 -4.16 -4.39
C VAL A 78 1.30 -4.60 -2.94
N SER A 79 0.65 -3.85 -2.06
CA SER A 79 0.49 -4.20 -0.65
C SER A 79 -0.99 -4.34 -0.32
N ILE A 80 -1.35 -5.39 0.44
CA ILE A 80 -2.71 -5.61 0.96
C ILE A 80 -2.63 -5.90 2.46
N VAL A 81 -3.47 -5.20 3.22
CA VAL A 81 -3.65 -5.42 4.65
C VAL A 81 -5.08 -5.85 4.98
N ASN A 82 -5.24 -6.64 6.02
CA ASN A 82 -6.55 -7.02 6.54
C ASN A 82 -7.11 -5.92 7.47
N ARG A 83 -8.35 -6.10 7.97
CA ARG A 83 -9.03 -5.15 8.88
C ARG A 83 -8.28 -4.90 10.19
N PHE A 84 -7.33 -5.77 10.53
CA PHE A 84 -6.51 -5.67 11.73
C PHE A 84 -5.14 -5.03 11.50
N GLY A 85 -4.88 -4.53 10.28
CA GLY A 85 -3.61 -3.93 9.91
C GLY A 85 -2.51 -4.95 9.61
N LYS A 86 -2.81 -6.26 9.61
CA LYS A 86 -1.83 -7.30 9.27
C LYS A 86 -1.62 -7.31 7.77
N CYS A 87 -0.36 -7.22 7.33
CA CYS A 87 0.02 -7.36 5.93
C CYS A 87 -0.20 -8.81 5.49
N VAL A 88 -1.10 -9.01 4.53
CA VAL A 88 -1.48 -10.33 4.01
C VAL A 88 -0.89 -10.59 2.63
N TYR A 89 -0.42 -9.54 1.96
CA TYR A 89 0.22 -9.64 0.65
C TYR A 89 1.11 -8.42 0.44
N ASP A 90 2.37 -8.62 0.09
CA ASP A 90 3.31 -7.55 -0.24
C ASP A 90 4.33 -8.07 -1.24
N LYS A 91 4.24 -7.62 -2.49
CA LYS A 91 5.14 -8.07 -3.56
C LYS A 91 5.54 -6.93 -4.46
N TYR A 92 6.81 -6.92 -4.85
CA TYR A 92 7.30 -6.17 -6.00
C TYR A 92 6.88 -6.87 -7.29
N VAL A 93 6.63 -6.08 -8.33
CA VAL A 93 6.16 -6.56 -9.63
C VAL A 93 7.22 -6.27 -10.68
N LYS A 94 7.51 -7.27 -11.52
CA LYS A 94 8.38 -7.10 -12.67
C LYS A 94 7.68 -6.19 -13.71
N PRO A 95 8.33 -5.10 -14.16
CA PRO A 95 7.80 -4.24 -15.20
C PRO A 95 7.47 -5.00 -16.48
N THR A 96 6.36 -4.63 -17.11
CA THR A 96 5.96 -5.16 -18.42
C THR A 96 6.55 -4.34 -19.57
N GLU A 97 7.07 -3.14 -19.26
CA GLU A 97 7.66 -2.17 -20.18
C GLU A 97 8.94 -1.59 -19.55
N GLU A 98 9.76 -0.92 -20.36
CA GLU A 98 10.97 -0.26 -19.88
C GLU A 98 10.61 0.92 -18.97
N VAL A 99 11.15 0.89 -17.75
CA VAL A 99 10.97 1.96 -16.76
C VAL A 99 11.86 3.14 -17.10
N THR A 100 11.25 4.28 -17.40
CA THR A 100 11.94 5.54 -17.71
C THR A 100 11.96 6.50 -16.53
N ASP A 101 11.03 6.36 -15.59
CA ASP A 101 11.02 7.10 -14.32
C ASP A 101 10.61 6.21 -13.16
N TYR A 102 11.47 6.03 -12.16
CA TYR A 102 11.17 5.21 -10.98
C TYR A 102 10.27 5.93 -9.97
N ARG A 103 10.15 7.26 -10.06
CA ARG A 103 9.40 8.08 -9.11
C ARG A 103 9.80 7.82 -7.66
N THR A 104 11.07 7.45 -7.42
CA THR A 104 11.56 6.93 -6.14
C THR A 104 11.30 7.87 -4.96
N ALA A 105 11.28 9.19 -5.20
CA ALA A 105 11.01 10.17 -4.17
C ALA A 105 9.61 10.02 -3.54
N VAL A 106 8.64 9.51 -4.32
CA VAL A 106 7.26 9.29 -3.88
C VAL A 106 6.93 7.81 -3.69
N SER A 107 7.43 6.93 -4.56
CA SER A 107 7.08 5.50 -4.54
C SER A 107 8.00 4.63 -3.69
N GLY A 108 9.18 5.15 -3.34
CA GLY A 108 10.26 4.38 -2.73
C GLY A 108 10.83 3.25 -3.61
N ILE A 109 10.37 3.09 -4.86
CA ILE A 109 10.79 2.02 -5.76
C ILE A 109 12.19 2.29 -6.30
N ARG A 110 13.01 1.25 -6.32
CA ARG A 110 14.39 1.26 -6.84
C ARG A 110 14.59 0.13 -7.85
N PRO A 111 15.54 0.26 -8.80
CA PRO A 111 15.80 -0.77 -9.81
C PRO A 111 16.00 -2.18 -9.25
N GLU A 112 16.66 -2.31 -8.10
CA GLU A 112 16.91 -3.59 -7.43
C GLU A 112 15.66 -4.28 -6.92
N HIS A 113 14.59 -3.53 -6.59
CA HIS A 113 13.31 -4.10 -6.18
C HIS A 113 12.66 -4.83 -7.36
N LEU A 114 12.69 -4.22 -8.55
CA LEU A 114 12.04 -4.72 -9.76
C LEU A 114 12.75 -5.93 -10.36
N LYS A 115 14.08 -6.01 -10.23
CA LYS A 115 14.88 -7.18 -10.67
C LYS A 115 14.44 -8.48 -10.01
N LYS A 116 13.94 -8.40 -8.78
CA LYS A 116 13.45 -9.54 -7.99
C LYS A 116 11.91 -9.61 -7.96
N GLY A 117 11.23 -8.75 -8.73
CA GLY A 117 9.78 -8.68 -8.77
C GLY A 117 9.16 -9.93 -9.38
N GLU A 118 7.96 -10.26 -8.91
CA GLU A 118 7.15 -11.34 -9.46
C GLU A 118 6.52 -10.93 -10.79
N ASP A 119 6.21 -11.91 -11.64
CA ASP A 119 5.58 -11.64 -12.93
C ASP A 119 4.17 -11.05 -12.73
N PHE A 120 3.86 -9.99 -13.49
CA PHE A 120 2.61 -9.24 -13.36
C PHE A 120 1.36 -10.13 -13.42
N LYS A 121 1.33 -11.16 -14.27
CA LYS A 121 0.18 -12.06 -14.39
C LYS A 121 -0.04 -12.93 -13.15
N THR A 122 1.04 -13.34 -12.48
CA THR A 122 0.97 -14.06 -11.21
C THR A 122 0.38 -13.14 -10.14
N VAL A 123 0.93 -11.94 -10.00
CA VAL A 123 0.46 -10.93 -9.03
C VAL A 123 -0.99 -10.55 -9.30
N GLN A 124 -1.37 -10.30 -10.55
CA GLN A 124 -2.74 -9.97 -10.95
C GLN A 124 -3.73 -11.06 -10.54
N LYS A 125 -3.38 -12.33 -10.74
CA LYS A 125 -4.23 -13.47 -10.35
C LYS A 125 -4.35 -13.57 -8.83
N GLU A 126 -3.24 -13.52 -8.10
CA GLU A 126 -3.23 -13.62 -6.65
C GLU A 126 -4.02 -12.48 -5.98
N VAL A 127 -3.86 -11.24 -6.48
CA VAL A 127 -4.66 -10.10 -6.03
C VAL A 127 -6.14 -10.31 -6.35
N ALA A 128 -6.50 -10.79 -7.54
CA ALA A 128 -7.89 -11.11 -7.87
C ALA A 128 -8.50 -12.11 -6.88
N ASP A 129 -7.77 -13.18 -6.56
CA ASP A 129 -8.20 -14.22 -5.63
C ASP A 129 -8.38 -13.68 -4.21
N ILE A 130 -7.48 -12.80 -3.77
CA ILE A 130 -7.59 -12.10 -2.47
C ILE A 130 -8.83 -11.21 -2.45
N LEU A 131 -9.05 -10.38 -3.49
CA LEU A 131 -10.13 -9.40 -3.52
C LEU A 131 -11.51 -10.04 -3.73
N ASN A 132 -11.58 -11.24 -4.32
CA ASN A 132 -12.84 -11.90 -4.66
C ASN A 132 -13.78 -12.03 -3.44
N GLY A 133 -15.00 -11.48 -3.57
CA GLY A 133 -16.02 -11.50 -2.53
C GLY A 133 -15.73 -10.62 -1.30
N ARG A 134 -14.75 -9.70 -1.37
CA ARG A 134 -14.36 -8.82 -0.26
C ARG A 134 -14.63 -7.35 -0.58
N ILE A 135 -14.78 -6.57 0.50
CA ILE A 135 -14.86 -5.11 0.42
C ILE A 135 -13.44 -4.57 0.30
N LEU A 136 -13.16 -3.87 -0.79
CA LEU A 136 -11.90 -3.18 -1.00
C LEU A 136 -11.96 -1.76 -0.42
N VAL A 137 -10.94 -1.37 0.33
CA VAL A 137 -10.76 -0.05 0.92
C VAL A 137 -9.42 0.53 0.46
N GLY A 138 -9.34 1.83 0.24
CA GLY A 138 -8.11 2.49 -0.16
C GLY A 138 -8.37 3.96 -0.48
N HIS A 139 -7.33 4.77 -0.53
CA HIS A 139 -7.42 6.14 -1.03
C HIS A 139 -7.35 6.10 -2.57
N ALA A 140 -8.28 6.78 -3.25
CA ALA A 140 -8.30 6.84 -4.71
C ALA A 140 -8.13 5.48 -5.44
N VAL A 141 -8.71 4.40 -4.87
CA VAL A 141 -8.46 2.99 -5.26
C VAL A 141 -8.66 2.65 -6.74
N HIS A 142 -9.38 3.50 -7.48
CA HIS A 142 -9.53 3.38 -8.92
C HIS A 142 -8.20 3.47 -9.67
N ASN A 143 -7.21 4.22 -9.14
CA ASN A 143 -5.87 4.32 -9.72
C ASN A 143 -5.12 2.99 -9.61
N ASP A 144 -5.17 2.34 -8.44
CA ASP A 144 -4.60 1.02 -8.20
C ASP A 144 -5.25 -0.05 -9.08
N LEU A 145 -6.59 -0.03 -9.13
CA LEU A 145 -7.36 -0.95 -9.98
C LEU A 145 -7.05 -0.76 -11.47
N LYS A 146 -6.79 0.48 -11.91
CA LYS A 146 -6.44 0.79 -13.30
C LYS A 146 -5.12 0.14 -13.71
N VAL A 147 -4.08 0.19 -12.85
CA VAL A 147 -2.80 -0.45 -13.17
C VAL A 147 -2.84 -1.97 -13.03
N MET A 148 -3.70 -2.50 -12.15
CA MET A 148 -3.89 -3.95 -11.99
C MET A 148 -4.78 -4.56 -13.08
N TRP A 149 -5.76 -3.83 -13.62
CA TRP A 149 -6.61 -4.26 -14.73
C TRP A 149 -6.80 -3.14 -15.79
N PRO A 150 -5.76 -2.83 -16.59
CA PRO A 150 -5.81 -1.75 -17.57
C PRO A 150 -6.96 -1.85 -18.58
N GLN A 151 -7.44 -3.07 -18.83
CA GLN A 151 -8.50 -3.38 -19.79
C GLN A 151 -9.92 -3.02 -19.28
N ILE A 152 -10.13 -2.89 -17.96
CA ILE A 152 -11.45 -2.54 -17.40
C ILE A 152 -11.75 -1.05 -17.59
N GLY A 153 -10.71 -0.19 -17.60
CA GLY A 153 -10.86 1.25 -17.84
C GLY A 153 -11.35 1.63 -19.25
N ALA A 154 -11.16 0.74 -20.23
CA ALA A 154 -11.62 0.95 -21.62
C ALA A 154 -13.13 0.70 -21.81
N LEU A 155 -13.83 0.16 -20.80
CA LEU A 155 -15.27 -0.11 -20.84
C LEU A 155 -16.13 0.98 -20.19
N SER A 156 -15.53 1.97 -19.53
CA SER A 156 -16.26 3.10 -18.90
C SER A 156 -16.40 4.34 -19.80
N SER A 157 -16.03 4.25 -21.08
CA SER A 157 -16.10 5.33 -22.07
C SER A 157 -17.16 5.11 -23.16
N LYS A 158 -18.24 4.38 -22.86
CA LYS A 158 -19.44 4.31 -23.69
C LYS A 158 -20.70 4.64 -22.90
#